data_AF-A0A972HM41-F1
#
_entry.id   AF-A0A972HM41-F1
#
_cell.length_a   1.000
_cell.length_b   1.000
_cell.length_c   1.000
_cell.angle_alpha   90.00
_cell.angle_beta   90.00
_cell.angle_gamma   90.00
#
_symmetry.space_group_name_H-M   'P 1'
#
loop_
_entity.id
_entity.type
_entity.pdbx_description
1 polymer ?
#
loop_
_entity_poly.entity_id
_entity_poly.type
_entity_poly.pdbx_seq_one_letter_code
_entity_poly.pdbx_strand_id
1 'polypeptide(L)'
;MDVTSTGTITAVSTYGQPIVRPDDGVDPVVSASFGEVIAGLNGVSVTASVDASGVSGSVEVSVPDGTDPALVDQLGLGADVAGAFSVPLPSVPLGVGAVWSTSVVVPVQGLASTIVTFYEVIEIDGDRYRADVTYEQVMDGSVMSDGLVVTMLGTISGSGTLYGDVTEPMPIESRVVASGTIAISSGDESLDMVMEIDLRISGE
;
A
#
# COMPACT_ATOMS: atom_id res chain seq x y z
N MET A 1 9.87 -30.98 -8.55
CA MET A 1 10.15 -29.55 -8.70
C MET A 1 10.23 -29.05 -7.28
N ASP A 2 11.43 -29.07 -6.71
CA ASP A 2 11.70 -28.65 -5.33
C ASP A 2 11.82 -27.13 -5.33
N VAL A 3 10.81 -26.45 -4.80
CA VAL A 3 10.89 -25.01 -4.52
C VAL A 3 11.46 -24.90 -3.11
N THR A 4 12.79 -24.95 -3.00
CA THR A 4 13.52 -24.60 -1.78
C THR A 4 14.29 -23.31 -2.05
N SER A 5 13.57 -22.22 -2.33
CA SER A 5 14.12 -20.89 -2.15
C SER A 5 13.74 -20.45 -0.74
N THR A 6 14.71 -20.51 0.18
CA THR A 6 14.59 -20.10 1.59
C THR A 6 14.70 -18.58 1.77
N GLY A 7 14.51 -17.80 0.70
CA GLY A 7 14.59 -16.35 0.75
C GLY A 7 13.43 -15.76 1.53
N THR A 8 13.74 -14.85 2.45
CA THR A 8 12.75 -13.97 3.08
C THR A 8 12.84 -12.61 2.40
N ILE A 9 11.71 -12.08 1.98
CA ILE A 9 11.63 -10.72 1.44
C ILE A 9 10.99 -9.84 2.48
N THR A 10 11.59 -8.67 2.70
CA THR A 10 11.06 -7.66 3.61
C THR A 10 10.40 -6.56 2.80
N ALA A 11 9.10 -6.37 2.99
CA ALA A 11 8.36 -5.22 2.49
C ALA A 11 8.16 -4.21 3.63
N VAL A 12 8.55 -2.96 3.40
CA VAL A 12 8.39 -1.86 4.35
C VAL A 12 7.52 -0.79 3.71
N SER A 13 6.40 -0.46 4.33
CA SER A 13 5.56 0.68 3.94
C SER A 13 5.65 1.75 5.02
N THR A 14 6.05 2.96 4.67
CA THR A 14 6.12 4.11 5.58
C THR A 14 5.14 5.19 5.15
N TYR A 15 4.27 5.61 6.08
CA TYR A 15 3.34 6.70 5.88
C TYR A 15 3.98 8.03 6.26
N GLY A 16 3.95 9.01 5.35
CA GLY A 16 4.38 10.38 5.61
C GLY A 16 3.40 11.14 6.49
N GLN A 17 3.71 12.41 6.80
CA GLN A 17 2.82 13.24 7.61
C GLN A 17 1.56 13.58 6.81
N PRO A 18 0.38 13.10 7.23
CA PRO A 18 -0.85 13.44 6.53
C PRO A 18 -1.23 14.90 6.76
N ILE A 19 -1.82 15.51 5.73
CA ILE A 19 -2.33 16.89 5.79
C ILE A 19 -3.85 16.84 5.71
N VAL A 20 -4.52 17.29 6.78
CA VAL A 20 -5.98 17.34 6.86
C VAL A 20 -6.48 18.73 6.48
N ARG A 21 -7.49 18.77 5.61
CA ARG A 21 -8.16 19.99 5.17
C ARG A 21 -9.66 19.83 5.38
N PRO A 22 -10.21 20.31 6.51
CA PRO A 22 -11.66 20.31 6.71
C PRO A 22 -12.34 21.28 5.73
N ASP A 23 -13.54 20.94 5.28
CA ASP A 23 -14.38 21.85 4.50
C ASP A 23 -14.90 23.03 5.36
N ASP A 24 -15.34 24.09 4.69
CA ASP A 24 -15.92 25.26 5.35
C ASP A 24 -17.18 24.88 6.14
N GLY A 25 -17.18 25.11 7.45
CA GLY A 25 -18.33 24.88 8.33
C GLY A 25 -18.35 23.53 9.05
N VAL A 26 -17.33 22.70 8.88
CA VAL A 26 -17.13 21.47 9.68
C VAL A 26 -17.02 21.81 11.16
N ASP A 27 -17.66 21.03 12.03
CA ASP A 27 -17.58 21.24 13.48
C ASP A 27 -16.12 21.09 13.96
N PRO A 28 -15.58 22.06 14.72
CA PRO A 28 -14.20 22.00 15.22
C PRO A 28 -13.87 20.74 16.03
N VAL A 29 -14.85 20.15 16.72
CA VAL A 29 -14.69 18.91 17.48
C VAL A 29 -14.52 17.73 16.53
N VAL A 30 -15.28 17.70 15.42
CA VAL A 30 -15.16 16.69 14.37
C VAL A 30 -13.81 16.82 13.66
N SER A 31 -13.42 18.04 13.28
CA SER A 31 -12.09 18.29 12.69
C SER A 31 -10.93 17.89 13.61
N ALA A 32 -11.05 18.12 14.92
CA ALA A 32 -10.01 17.77 15.89
C ALA A 32 -9.89 16.24 16.07
N SER A 33 -11.00 15.53 16.17
CA SER A 33 -11.02 14.08 16.36
C SER A 33 -10.52 13.33 15.13
N PHE A 34 -10.85 13.79 13.91
CA PHE A 34 -10.20 13.28 12.69
C PHE A 34 -8.71 13.63 12.65
N GLY A 35 -8.34 14.86 13.04
CA GLY A 35 -6.93 15.28 13.12
C GLY A 35 -6.08 14.39 14.02
N GLU A 36 -6.59 13.93 15.16
CA GLU A 36 -5.88 13.03 16.08
C GLU A 36 -5.67 11.63 15.51
N VAL A 37 -6.72 11.02 14.92
CA VAL A 37 -6.62 9.70 14.28
C VAL A 37 -5.61 9.73 13.12
N ILE A 38 -5.65 10.81 12.34
CA ILE A 38 -4.82 10.98 11.15
C ILE A 38 -3.37 11.31 11.53
N ALA A 39 -3.13 12.14 12.56
CA ALA A 39 -1.78 12.39 13.07
C ALA A 39 -1.09 11.10 13.55
N GLY A 40 -1.85 10.10 14.01
CA GLY A 40 -1.37 8.78 14.39
C GLY A 40 -0.80 7.94 13.24
N LEU A 41 -1.03 8.31 11.97
CA LEU A 41 -0.47 7.62 10.80
C LEU A 41 0.96 8.09 10.48
N ASN A 42 1.36 9.28 10.93
CA ASN A 42 2.66 9.84 10.60
C ASN A 42 3.80 8.97 11.15
N GLY A 43 4.64 8.42 10.28
CA GLY A 43 5.78 7.60 10.69
C GLY A 43 5.39 6.17 11.08
N VAL A 44 4.13 5.76 10.86
CA VAL A 44 3.75 4.36 10.90
C VAL A 44 4.55 3.61 9.83
N SER A 45 5.18 2.51 10.24
CA SER A 45 5.88 1.60 9.36
C SER A 45 5.31 0.19 9.52
N VAL A 46 4.86 -0.40 8.41
CA VAL A 46 4.47 -1.81 8.37
C VAL A 46 5.58 -2.58 7.69
N THR A 47 6.15 -3.54 8.40
CA THR A 47 7.15 -4.48 7.90
C THR A 47 6.50 -5.85 7.77
N ALA A 48 6.50 -6.42 6.57
CA ALA A 48 6.02 -7.77 6.32
C ALA A 48 7.14 -8.64 5.76
N SER A 49 7.28 -9.85 6.27
CA SER A 49 8.09 -10.88 5.65
C SER A 49 7.25 -11.75 4.74
N VAL A 50 7.77 -12.07 3.56
CA VAL A 50 7.12 -12.96 2.59
C VAL A 50 8.16 -13.98 2.14
N ASP A 51 7.79 -15.25 2.09
CA ASP A 51 8.68 -16.27 1.54
C ASP A 51 8.75 -16.20 0.01
N ALA A 52 9.70 -16.91 -0.59
CA ALA A 52 9.87 -16.95 -2.03
C ALA A 52 8.67 -17.56 -2.79
N SER A 53 7.71 -18.17 -2.11
CA SER A 53 6.46 -18.66 -2.72
C SER A 53 5.31 -17.65 -2.64
N GLY A 54 5.55 -16.47 -2.05
CA GLY A 54 4.55 -15.43 -1.87
C GLY A 54 3.68 -15.63 -0.62
N VAL A 55 4.05 -16.53 0.29
CA VAL A 55 3.30 -16.76 1.54
C VAL A 55 3.75 -15.76 2.60
N SER A 56 2.78 -15.03 3.17
CA SER A 56 3.00 -14.12 4.29
C SER A 56 3.63 -14.85 5.49
N GLY A 57 4.73 -14.31 6.00
CA GLY A 57 5.37 -14.73 7.24
C GLY A 57 4.92 -13.86 8.41
N SER A 58 5.88 -13.22 9.07
CA SER A 58 5.65 -12.24 10.14
C SER A 58 5.20 -10.89 9.61
N VAL A 59 4.33 -10.24 10.36
CA VAL A 59 4.00 -8.83 10.20
C VAL A 59 4.41 -8.11 11.47
N GLU A 60 5.19 -7.06 11.33
CA GLU A 60 5.60 -6.16 12.41
C GLU A 60 5.11 -4.76 12.08
N VAL A 61 4.25 -4.22 12.95
CA VAL A 61 3.77 -2.84 12.83
C VAL A 61 4.54 -1.99 13.84
N SER A 62 5.34 -1.07 13.35
CA SER A 62 5.99 -0.04 14.16
C SER A 62 5.15 1.23 14.08
N VAL A 63 4.68 1.70 15.23
CA VAL A 63 3.87 2.92 15.33
C VAL A 63 4.51 3.92 16.29
N PRO A 64 4.28 5.23 16.11
CA PRO A 64 4.70 6.24 17.06
C PRO A 64 4.10 6.04 18.47
N ASP A 65 4.81 6.54 19.49
CA ASP A 65 4.31 6.55 20.87
C ASP A 65 2.97 7.30 20.96
N GLY A 66 1.97 6.66 21.59
CA GLY A 66 0.62 7.23 21.75
C GLY A 66 -0.35 6.92 20.61
N THR A 67 0.04 6.11 19.63
CA THR A 67 -0.87 5.61 18.59
C THR A 67 -1.95 4.72 19.20
N ASP A 68 -3.20 4.88 18.73
CA ASP A 68 -4.34 4.10 19.19
C ASP A 68 -4.12 2.59 18.93
N PRO A 69 -4.21 1.71 19.96
CA PRO A 69 -4.09 0.26 19.78
C PRO A 69 -5.05 -0.33 18.75
N ALA A 70 -6.26 0.23 18.59
CA ALA A 70 -7.21 -0.23 17.58
C ALA A 70 -6.71 0.02 16.15
N LEU A 71 -5.97 1.12 15.93
CA LEU A 71 -5.33 1.41 14.66
C LEU A 71 -4.17 0.43 14.39
N VAL A 72 -3.40 0.08 15.42
CA VAL A 72 -2.32 -0.91 15.33
C VAL A 72 -2.87 -2.28 14.90
N ASP A 73 -3.93 -2.75 15.55
CA ASP A 73 -4.56 -4.03 15.23
C ASP A 73 -5.10 -4.05 13.79
N GLN A 74 -5.67 -2.95 13.33
CA GLN A 74 -6.16 -2.82 11.95
C GLN A 74 -5.03 -2.83 10.92
N LEU A 75 -3.93 -2.13 11.19
CA LEU A 75 -2.74 -2.14 10.34
C LEU A 75 -2.11 -3.54 10.28
N GLY A 76 -2.13 -4.27 11.39
CA GLY A 76 -1.69 -5.67 11.46
C GLY A 76 -2.56 -6.62 10.65
N LEU A 77 -3.88 -6.41 10.62
CA LEU A 77 -4.82 -7.17 9.79
C LEU A 77 -4.70 -6.84 8.29
N GLY A 78 -4.38 -5.59 7.95
CA GLY A 78 -4.17 -5.15 6.57
C GLY A 78 -2.90 -5.71 5.93
N ALA A 79 -1.95 -6.19 6.73
CA ALA A 79 -0.64 -6.67 6.29
C ALA A 79 -0.65 -8.05 5.59
N ASP A 80 -1.82 -8.64 5.38
CA ASP A 80 -2.04 -9.73 4.41
C ASP A 80 -1.88 -9.27 2.93
N VAL A 81 -1.23 -8.12 2.71
CA VAL A 81 -0.79 -7.56 1.42
C VAL A 81 0.33 -8.36 0.74
N ALA A 82 0.77 -9.52 1.26
CA ALA A 82 1.80 -10.34 0.59
C ALA A 82 1.50 -10.59 -0.90
N GLY A 83 0.21 -10.79 -1.25
CA GLY A 83 -0.24 -10.90 -2.64
C GLY A 83 -0.02 -9.62 -3.48
N ALA A 84 -0.08 -8.43 -2.87
CA ALA A 84 0.19 -7.15 -3.53
C ALA A 84 1.69 -6.92 -3.80
N PHE A 85 2.58 -7.60 -3.08
CA PHE A 85 4.03 -7.52 -3.28
C PHE A 85 4.57 -8.56 -4.27
N SER A 86 3.79 -9.60 -4.57
CA SER A 86 4.12 -10.52 -5.65
C SER A 86 4.09 -9.81 -6.99
N VAL A 87 5.07 -10.10 -7.86
CA VAL A 87 5.10 -9.60 -9.24
C VAL A 87 4.83 -10.80 -10.15
N PRO A 88 3.55 -11.19 -10.36
CA PRO A 88 3.23 -12.26 -11.26
C PRO A 88 3.71 -11.88 -12.66
N LEU A 89 4.75 -12.58 -13.11
CA LEU A 89 5.31 -12.42 -14.43
C LEU A 89 4.26 -12.83 -15.48
N PRO A 90 4.16 -12.12 -16.62
CA PRO A 90 3.23 -12.47 -17.68
C PRO A 90 3.57 -13.84 -18.27
N SER A 91 2.57 -14.51 -18.86
CA SER A 91 2.75 -15.81 -19.52
C SER A 91 3.52 -15.74 -20.85
N VAL A 92 3.75 -14.52 -21.35
CA VAL A 92 4.60 -14.25 -22.52
C VAL A 92 6.03 -13.95 -22.07
N PRO A 93 7.04 -14.26 -22.90
CA PRO A 93 8.44 -13.96 -22.57
C PRO A 93 8.64 -12.48 -22.24
N LEU A 94 9.36 -12.20 -21.15
CA LEU A 94 9.77 -10.85 -20.83
C LEU A 94 10.85 -10.38 -21.80
N GLY A 95 10.65 -9.19 -22.35
CA GLY A 95 11.59 -8.47 -23.20
C GLY A 95 11.63 -7.01 -22.79
N VAL A 96 12.64 -6.27 -23.24
CA VAL A 96 12.64 -4.80 -23.09
C VAL A 96 11.40 -4.23 -23.79
N GLY A 97 10.67 -3.35 -23.10
CA GLY A 97 9.38 -2.81 -23.51
C GLY A 97 8.17 -3.71 -23.20
N ALA A 98 8.37 -4.85 -22.53
CA ALA A 98 7.24 -5.65 -22.05
C ALA A 98 6.48 -4.89 -20.97
N VAL A 99 5.15 -4.86 -21.10
CA VAL A 99 4.24 -4.19 -20.18
C VAL A 99 3.22 -5.17 -19.63
N TRP A 100 2.93 -5.07 -18.34
CA TRP A 100 1.84 -5.82 -17.71
C TRP A 100 1.30 -5.05 -16.50
N SER A 101 0.16 -5.51 -15.98
CA SER A 101 -0.46 -4.93 -14.81
C SER A 101 -1.00 -6.00 -13.88
N THR A 102 -0.99 -5.71 -12.59
CA THR A 102 -1.67 -6.48 -11.55
C THR A 102 -2.79 -5.67 -10.94
N SER A 103 -3.80 -6.35 -10.43
CA SER A 103 -4.87 -5.71 -9.67
C SER A 103 -5.25 -6.56 -8.48
N VAL A 104 -5.30 -5.92 -7.31
CA VAL A 104 -5.68 -6.54 -6.05
C VAL A 104 -6.71 -5.67 -5.34
N VAL A 105 -7.61 -6.31 -4.61
CA VAL A 105 -8.57 -5.61 -3.74
C VAL A 105 -8.17 -5.90 -2.30
N VAL A 106 -7.83 -4.84 -1.58
CA VAL A 106 -7.42 -4.92 -0.17
C VAL A 106 -8.48 -4.29 0.72
N PRO A 107 -8.91 -4.94 1.81
CA PRO A 107 -9.83 -4.34 2.76
C PRO A 107 -9.10 -3.27 3.60
N VAL A 108 -9.62 -2.04 3.60
CA VAL A 108 -9.14 -0.92 4.43
C VAL A 108 -10.32 -0.44 5.26
N GLN A 109 -10.27 -0.62 6.58
CA GLN A 109 -11.35 -0.22 7.50
C GLN A 109 -12.74 -0.79 7.10
N GLY A 110 -12.77 -2.01 6.54
CA GLY A 110 -14.01 -2.63 6.05
C GLY A 110 -14.48 -2.15 4.66
N LEU A 111 -13.74 -1.22 4.03
CA LEU A 111 -13.95 -0.79 2.64
C LEU A 111 -13.05 -1.54 1.69
N ALA A 112 -13.52 -1.76 0.46
CA ALA A 112 -12.70 -2.32 -0.61
C ALA A 112 -11.83 -1.22 -1.22
N SER A 113 -10.52 -1.35 -1.12
CA SER A 113 -9.55 -0.53 -1.85
C SER A 113 -9.02 -1.32 -3.04
N THR A 114 -9.15 -0.79 -4.24
CA THR A 114 -8.59 -1.41 -5.45
C THR A 114 -7.20 -0.83 -5.69
N ILE A 115 -6.20 -1.69 -5.82
CA ILE A 115 -4.85 -1.32 -6.21
C ILE A 115 -4.58 -1.90 -7.59
N VAL A 116 -4.03 -1.09 -8.48
CA VAL A 116 -3.53 -1.48 -9.80
C VAL A 116 -2.08 -1.06 -9.89
N THR A 117 -1.21 -2.02 -10.22
CA THR A 117 0.22 -1.76 -10.43
C THR A 117 0.57 -2.07 -11.87
N PHE A 118 1.17 -1.12 -12.58
CA PHE A 118 1.66 -1.28 -13.94
C PHE A 118 3.17 -1.40 -13.92
N TYR A 119 3.69 -2.26 -14.78
CA TYR A 119 5.11 -2.55 -14.91
C TYR A 119 5.54 -2.40 -16.37
N GLU A 120 6.68 -1.78 -16.61
CA GLU A 120 7.32 -1.69 -17.93
C GLU A 120 8.79 -2.09 -17.80
N VAL A 121 9.19 -3.18 -18.47
CA VAL A 121 10.61 -3.59 -18.48
C VAL A 121 11.43 -2.62 -19.31
N ILE A 122 12.41 -1.98 -18.68
CA ILE A 122 13.31 -1.02 -19.32
C ILE A 122 14.69 -1.62 -19.60
N GLU A 123 15.06 -2.70 -18.91
CA GLU A 123 16.36 -3.37 -19.07
C GLU A 123 16.27 -4.86 -18.74
N ILE A 124 17.03 -5.68 -19.46
CA ILE A 124 17.24 -7.12 -19.17
C ILE A 124 18.73 -7.42 -19.30
N ASP A 125 19.28 -8.08 -18.28
CA ASP A 125 20.65 -8.63 -18.25
C ASP A 125 20.61 -10.08 -17.75
N GLY A 126 20.70 -11.04 -18.69
CA GLY A 126 20.50 -12.46 -18.40
C GLY A 126 19.08 -12.73 -17.88
N ASP A 127 18.99 -13.28 -16.67
CA ASP A 127 17.71 -13.54 -15.99
C ASP A 127 17.21 -12.34 -15.16
N ARG A 128 18.02 -11.28 -15.04
CA ARG A 128 17.66 -10.10 -14.26
C ARG A 128 16.99 -9.06 -15.14
N TYR A 129 16.01 -8.37 -14.57
CA TYR A 129 15.34 -7.27 -15.25
C TYR A 129 15.17 -6.07 -14.33
N ARG A 130 15.11 -4.89 -14.95
CA ARG A 130 14.67 -3.65 -14.31
C ARG A 130 13.38 -3.19 -14.98
N ALA A 131 12.39 -2.83 -14.17
CA ALA A 131 11.12 -2.28 -14.63
C ALA A 131 10.82 -0.94 -13.96
N ASP A 132 10.20 -0.03 -14.71
CA ASP A 132 9.51 1.11 -14.14
C ASP A 132 8.13 0.65 -13.65
N VAL A 133 7.71 1.20 -12.51
CA VAL A 133 6.46 0.84 -11.83
C VAL A 133 5.58 2.07 -11.72
N THR A 134 4.30 1.92 -12.06
CA THR A 134 3.25 2.90 -11.73
C THR A 134 2.23 2.25 -10.82
N TYR A 135 1.87 2.95 -9.76
CA TYR A 135 0.95 2.51 -8.72
C TYR A 135 -0.30 3.38 -8.74
N GLU A 136 -1.47 2.77 -8.70
CA GLU A 136 -2.75 3.46 -8.53
C GLU A 136 -3.60 2.72 -7.50
N GLN A 137 -4.09 3.43 -6.51
CA GLN A 137 -5.00 2.93 -5.50
C GLN A 137 -6.23 3.80 -5.48
N VAL A 138 -7.39 3.16 -5.62
CA VAL A 138 -8.70 3.81 -5.57
C VAL A 138 -9.44 3.31 -4.34
N MET A 139 -9.93 4.24 -3.53
CA MET A 139 -10.87 3.99 -2.45
C MET A 139 -12.20 4.63 -2.83
N ASP A 140 -13.25 3.82 -2.84
CA ASP A 140 -14.62 4.27 -3.08
C ASP A 140 -15.57 3.35 -2.30
N GLY A 141 -16.12 3.87 -1.21
CA GLY A 141 -17.12 3.13 -0.46
C GLY A 141 -17.52 3.78 0.87
N SER A 142 -18.52 3.17 1.51
CA SER A 142 -19.04 3.62 2.80
C SER A 142 -19.12 2.48 3.81
N VAL A 143 -18.81 2.78 5.06
CA VAL A 143 -18.85 1.83 6.19
C VAL A 143 -19.62 2.47 7.35
N MET A 144 -20.28 1.63 8.15
CA MET A 144 -20.93 2.04 9.39
C MET A 144 -19.89 2.01 10.52
N SER A 145 -19.60 3.17 11.11
CA SER A 145 -18.70 3.33 12.26
C SER A 145 -19.43 4.06 13.37
N ASP A 146 -19.56 3.45 14.55
CA ASP A 146 -20.24 4.03 15.73
C ASP A 146 -21.64 4.61 15.46
N GLY A 147 -22.38 4.01 14.51
CA GLY A 147 -23.72 4.44 14.12
C GLY A 147 -23.76 5.59 13.10
N LEU A 148 -22.59 6.06 12.62
CA LEU A 148 -22.43 7.03 11.54
C LEU A 148 -21.98 6.37 10.24
N VAL A 149 -22.56 6.80 9.10
CA VAL A 149 -22.11 6.33 7.78
C VAL A 149 -20.92 7.18 7.38
N VAL A 150 -19.75 6.55 7.32
CA VAL A 150 -18.51 7.17 6.86
C VAL A 150 -18.25 6.75 5.43
N THR A 151 -18.09 7.72 4.53
CA THR A 151 -17.75 7.50 3.12
C THR A 151 -16.32 7.94 2.87
N MET A 152 -15.55 7.10 2.19
CA MET A 152 -14.20 7.41 1.73
C MET A 152 -14.16 7.40 0.21
N LEU A 153 -13.66 8.48 -0.38
CA LEU A 153 -13.47 8.61 -1.81
C LEU A 153 -12.10 9.21 -2.08
N GLY A 154 -11.27 8.52 -2.86
CA GLY A 154 -9.96 9.05 -3.14
C GLY A 154 -9.12 8.21 -4.07
N THR A 155 -8.00 8.80 -4.48
CA THR A 155 -7.00 8.13 -5.28
C THR A 155 -5.61 8.45 -4.76
N ILE A 156 -4.79 7.42 -4.66
CA ILE A 156 -3.35 7.51 -4.38
C ILE A 156 -2.64 6.98 -5.60
N SER A 157 -1.71 7.76 -6.13
CA SER A 157 -0.92 7.39 -7.30
C SER A 157 0.56 7.51 -6.99
N GLY A 158 1.37 6.64 -7.57
CA GLY A 158 2.80 6.63 -7.33
C GLY A 158 3.58 6.07 -8.49
N SER A 159 4.89 6.25 -8.40
CA SER A 159 5.82 5.67 -9.37
C SER A 159 7.09 5.21 -8.67
N GLY A 160 7.79 4.30 -9.33
CA GLY A 160 8.93 3.65 -8.73
C GLY A 160 9.72 2.81 -9.70
N THR A 161 10.67 2.07 -9.14
CA THR A 161 11.53 1.15 -9.87
C THR A 161 11.52 -0.20 -9.19
N LEU A 162 11.57 -1.24 -10.00
CA LEU A 162 11.62 -2.63 -9.57
C LEU A 162 12.77 -3.36 -10.23
N TYR A 163 13.46 -4.17 -9.45
CA TYR A 163 14.49 -5.10 -9.87
C TYR A 163 14.04 -6.51 -9.55
N GLY A 164 14.05 -7.39 -10.54
CA GLY A 164 13.61 -8.77 -10.38
C GLY A 164 14.47 -9.76 -11.14
N ASP A 165 14.19 -11.03 -10.89
CA ASP A 165 14.74 -12.17 -11.62
C ASP A 165 13.57 -12.93 -12.26
N VAL A 166 13.67 -13.29 -13.54
CA VAL A 166 12.58 -13.98 -14.26
C VAL A 166 12.34 -15.41 -13.74
N THR A 167 13.28 -15.94 -12.96
CA THR A 167 13.19 -17.27 -12.34
C THR A 167 12.56 -17.23 -10.94
N GLU A 168 12.38 -16.04 -10.36
CA GLU A 168 11.82 -15.83 -9.03
C GLU A 168 10.49 -15.06 -9.11
N PRO A 169 9.46 -15.45 -8.36
CA PRO A 169 8.15 -14.78 -8.38
C PRO A 169 8.16 -13.44 -7.62
N MET A 170 9.21 -13.17 -6.85
CA MET A 170 9.35 -11.99 -6.01
C MET A 170 10.49 -11.09 -6.50
N PRO A 171 10.33 -9.76 -6.39
CA PRO A 171 11.38 -8.83 -6.77
C PRO A 171 12.55 -8.89 -5.78
N ILE A 172 13.76 -8.65 -6.30
CA ILE A 172 14.99 -8.50 -5.50
C ILE A 172 14.93 -7.17 -4.74
N GLU A 173 14.50 -6.10 -5.40
CA GLU A 173 14.37 -4.78 -4.81
C GLU A 173 13.22 -4.03 -5.48
N SER A 174 12.50 -3.23 -4.72
CA SER A 174 11.55 -2.27 -5.27
C SER A 174 11.49 -1.02 -4.40
N ARG A 175 11.27 0.13 -5.02
CA ARG A 175 10.89 1.34 -4.33
C ARG A 175 9.83 2.08 -5.10
N VAL A 176 8.70 2.35 -4.46
CA VAL A 176 7.59 3.15 -5.00
C VAL A 176 7.31 4.28 -4.03
N VAL A 177 7.19 5.50 -4.57
CA VAL A 177 6.70 6.65 -3.82
C VAL A 177 5.34 7.02 -4.38
N ALA A 178 4.34 7.10 -3.50
CA ALA A 178 2.97 7.39 -3.86
C ALA A 178 2.41 8.54 -3.02
N SER A 179 1.50 9.31 -3.60
CA SER A 179 0.76 10.33 -2.89
C SER A 179 -0.64 10.48 -3.46
N GLY A 180 -1.55 11.00 -2.64
CA GLY A 180 -2.95 11.06 -3.01
C GLY A 180 -3.77 11.91 -2.08
N THR A 181 -5.04 12.08 -2.44
CA THR A 181 -6.04 12.71 -1.58
C THR A 181 -7.20 11.75 -1.37
N ILE A 182 -7.61 11.61 -0.12
CA ILE A 182 -8.80 10.86 0.28
C ILE A 182 -9.76 11.83 0.96
N ALA A 183 -10.91 12.04 0.35
CA ALA A 183 -12.05 12.69 0.98
C ALA A 183 -12.71 11.70 1.93
N ILE A 184 -12.88 12.10 3.19
CA ILE A 184 -13.63 11.38 4.20
C ILE A 184 -14.85 12.22 4.54
N SER A 185 -16.05 11.63 4.45
CA SER A 185 -17.30 12.34 4.74
C SER A 185 -18.21 11.53 5.65
N SER A 186 -18.98 12.24 6.48
CA SER A 186 -20.02 11.69 7.35
C SER A 186 -21.18 12.69 7.39
N GLY A 187 -22.32 12.32 6.81
CA GLY A 187 -23.45 13.25 6.65
C GLY A 187 -23.07 14.43 5.75
N ASP A 188 -23.24 15.66 6.26
CA ASP A 188 -22.91 16.89 5.53
C ASP A 188 -21.47 17.38 5.80
N GLU A 189 -20.71 16.67 6.64
CA GLU A 189 -19.34 17.02 6.99
C GLU A 189 -18.33 16.23 6.14
N SER A 190 -17.28 16.92 5.68
CA SER A 190 -16.26 16.35 4.79
C SER A 190 -14.88 16.95 5.10
N LEU A 191 -13.84 16.13 4.92
CA LEU A 191 -12.44 16.51 5.06
C LEU A 191 -11.59 15.82 4.00
N ASP A 192 -10.65 16.56 3.44
CA ASP A 192 -9.63 16.00 2.56
C ASP A 192 -8.39 15.62 3.35
N MET A 193 -7.91 14.39 3.16
CA MET A 193 -6.64 13.91 3.67
C MET A 193 -5.65 13.74 2.53
N VAL A 194 -4.57 14.52 2.55
CA VAL A 194 -3.42 14.26 1.67
C VAL A 194 -2.50 13.25 2.34
N MET A 195 -2.18 12.16 1.63
CA MET A 195 -1.30 11.11 2.12
C MET A 195 -0.07 10.97 1.22
N GLU A 196 1.06 10.63 1.82
CA GLU A 196 2.29 10.21 1.15
C GLU A 196 2.70 8.83 1.68
N ILE A 197 3.14 7.94 0.79
CA ILE A 197 3.54 6.59 1.12
C ILE A 197 4.87 6.29 0.40
N ASP A 198 5.86 5.79 1.15
CA ASP A 198 7.09 5.23 0.59
C ASP A 198 7.07 3.72 0.84
N LEU A 199 6.96 2.94 -0.24
CA LEU A 199 7.00 1.49 -0.23
C LEU A 199 8.38 1.03 -0.68
N ARG A 200 8.98 0.12 0.09
CA ARG A 200 10.24 -0.52 -0.23
C ARG A 200 10.13 -2.03 -0.11
N ILE A 201 10.78 -2.74 -1.03
CA ILE A 201 10.96 -4.18 -0.98
C ILE A 201 12.45 -4.45 -1.09
N SER A 202 12.95 -5.36 -0.26
CA SER A 202 14.31 -5.89 -0.35
C SER A 202 14.31 -7.38 -0.08
N GLY A 203 14.84 -8.17 -1.01
CA GLY A 203 15.14 -9.59 -0.84
C GLY A 203 16.55 -9.79 -0.27
N GLU A 204 16.70 -10.77 0.62
CA GLU A 204 17.99 -11.24 1.15
C GLU A 204 18.60 -12.39 0.34
#